data_AF-A0A357YI47-F1
#
_entry.id   AF-A0A357YI47-F1
#
_cell.length_a   1.000
_cell.length_b   1.000
_cell.length_c   1.000
_cell.angle_alpha   90.00
_cell.angle_beta   90.00
_cell.angle_gamma   90.00
#
_symmetry.space_group_name_H-M   'P 1'
#
loop_
_entity.id
_entity.type
_entity.pdbx_description
1 polymer ?
#
loop_
_entity_poly.entity_id
_entity_poly.type
_entity_poly.pdbx_seq_one_letter_code
_entity_poly.pdbx_strand_id
1 'polypeptide(L)'
;MSLICPLCGKYKPEDSLFCDDCSKKINTDFEINIHERGELNADKTVVEEEAIGSDDKSLHENRGAVEKKDKGMSPYNYGSVESKYAKKSKRSGISLFWILIGVIILIGAFLIYNKTIHSKALEQRAWDAAVNENSVSSYLDYIESHPDGIHFDDAQAGLMKLKENEAVTWERLKASENLEELASFTRQYENSPYMPLVRMRIDSLSWMSALKLNSVESYSEYISDSQSGSLNGDYMYEASKRYEMLFQSTPVNSTEMDSIRSTVNGFYVSLSQINHKGMYDYLAPEVFRFFDSGGSTRERITGELMVTAAQIGSRRFSFEPNLEGIQYVRESNGKFKVNVPLFKSYTENGTTVNLPGYIAHIEMNSEFEIISIFESKPFPGSP
;
A
#
# COMPACT_ATOMS: atom_id res chain seq x y z
N MET A 1 23.62 -10.04 -17.86
CA MET A 1 22.47 -10.10 -16.93
C MET A 1 22.03 -11.54 -16.80
N SER A 2 21.58 -11.98 -15.63
CA SER A 2 21.07 -13.36 -15.47
C SER A 2 19.88 -13.58 -16.42
N LEU A 3 19.95 -14.64 -17.22
CA LEU A 3 18.86 -15.11 -18.07
C LEU A 3 17.82 -15.92 -17.29
N ILE A 4 17.96 -16.01 -15.96
CA ILE A 4 17.09 -16.79 -15.08
C ILE A 4 16.15 -15.83 -14.35
N CYS A 5 14.85 -16.13 -14.41
CA CYS A 5 13.79 -15.44 -13.72
C CYS A 5 13.92 -15.64 -12.21
N PRO A 6 13.98 -14.56 -11.41
CA PRO A 6 14.20 -14.66 -9.97
C PRO A 6 13.03 -15.25 -9.20
N LEU A 7 11.82 -15.29 -9.79
CA LEU A 7 10.61 -15.76 -9.11
C LEU A 7 10.35 -17.26 -9.26
N CYS A 8 10.78 -17.86 -10.37
CA CYS A 8 10.47 -19.26 -10.67
C CYS A 8 11.67 -20.09 -11.17
N GLY A 9 12.84 -19.47 -11.33
CA GLY A 9 14.04 -20.15 -11.83
C GLY A 9 14.01 -20.53 -13.31
N LYS A 10 12.99 -20.13 -14.09
CA LYS A 10 12.91 -20.38 -15.53
C LYS A 10 13.64 -19.30 -16.34
N TYR A 11 13.92 -19.57 -17.61
CA TYR A 11 14.53 -18.59 -18.50
C TYR A 11 13.64 -17.37 -18.76
N LYS A 12 14.24 -16.17 -18.81
CA LYS A 12 13.58 -14.90 -19.13
C LYS A 12 14.27 -14.20 -20.33
N PRO A 13 13.54 -13.33 -21.07
CA PRO A 13 14.13 -12.48 -22.10
C PRO A 13 15.25 -11.58 -21.54
N GLU A 14 16.23 -11.23 -22.38
CA GLU A 14 17.36 -10.37 -21.97
C GLU A 14 16.89 -9.00 -21.48
N ASP A 15 15.87 -8.43 -22.13
CA ASP A 15 15.35 -7.09 -21.85
C ASP A 15 14.19 -7.06 -20.83
N SER A 16 13.92 -8.18 -20.16
CA SER A 16 12.81 -8.28 -19.20
C SER A 16 13.29 -8.73 -17.82
N LEU A 17 12.71 -8.20 -16.74
CA LEU A 17 13.07 -8.58 -15.37
C LEU A 17 12.51 -9.95 -14.96
N PHE A 18 11.38 -10.35 -15.53
CA PHE A 18 10.69 -11.61 -15.24
C PHE A 18 10.38 -12.38 -16.53
N CYS A 19 10.12 -13.69 -16.41
CA CYS A 19 9.61 -14.46 -17.54
C CYS A 19 8.14 -14.11 -17.81
N ASP A 20 7.66 -14.38 -19.02
CA ASP A 20 6.31 -14.03 -19.46
C ASP A 20 5.21 -14.61 -18.54
N ASP A 21 5.41 -15.83 -18.02
CA ASP A 21 4.47 -16.46 -17.09
C ASP A 21 4.35 -15.68 -15.77
N CYS A 22 5.47 -15.30 -15.18
CA CYS A 22 5.50 -14.52 -13.94
C CYS A 22 5.00 -13.09 -14.14
N SER A 23 5.36 -12.45 -15.26
CA SER A 23 4.83 -11.13 -15.63
C SER A 23 3.33 -11.15 -15.84
N LYS A 24 2.78 -12.17 -16.52
CA LYS A 24 1.34 -12.32 -16.69
C LYS A 24 0.64 -12.56 -15.37
N LYS A 25 1.18 -13.43 -14.51
CA LYS A 25 0.62 -13.70 -13.19
C LYS A 25 0.55 -12.43 -12.33
N ILE A 26 1.63 -11.65 -12.34
CA ILE A 26 1.67 -10.31 -11.71
C ILE A 26 0.65 -9.39 -12.36
N ASN A 27 0.41 -9.42 -13.65
CA ASN A 27 -0.59 -8.51 -14.24
C ASN A 27 -2.04 -8.96 -13.96
N THR A 28 -2.33 -10.28 -13.95
CA THR A 28 -3.68 -10.81 -13.69
C THR A 28 -4.08 -10.78 -12.22
N ASP A 29 -3.14 -10.96 -11.28
CA ASP A 29 -3.42 -10.82 -9.85
C ASP A 29 -3.68 -9.34 -9.45
N PHE A 30 -3.44 -8.40 -10.38
CA PHE A 30 -3.56 -6.96 -10.19
C PHE A 30 -4.73 -6.34 -10.95
N GLU A 31 -5.54 -7.12 -11.68
CA GLU A 31 -6.89 -6.69 -12.08
C GLU A 31 -7.84 -6.81 -10.89
N ILE A 32 -7.71 -5.88 -9.94
CA ILE A 32 -8.71 -5.70 -8.89
C ILE A 32 -9.93 -5.05 -9.55
N ASN A 33 -10.93 -5.86 -9.91
CA ASN A 33 -12.29 -5.35 -10.09
C ASN A 33 -12.79 -4.85 -8.73
N ILE A 34 -12.96 -3.54 -8.59
CA ILE A 34 -13.34 -2.85 -7.33
C ILE A 34 -14.80 -3.16 -6.91
N HIS A 35 -15.52 -4.06 -7.58
CA HIS A 35 -16.99 -4.16 -7.45
C HIS A 35 -17.57 -5.37 -6.73
N GLU A 36 -16.79 -6.33 -6.25
CA GLU A 36 -17.38 -7.50 -5.55
C GLU A 36 -16.74 -7.74 -4.18
N ARG A 37 -17.20 -7.00 -3.17
CA ARG A 37 -17.00 -7.36 -1.76
C ARG A 37 -18.31 -7.32 -0.95
N GLY A 38 -19.43 -7.55 -1.63
CA GLY A 38 -20.76 -7.61 -1.02
C GLY A 38 -21.15 -8.98 -0.48
N GLU A 39 -20.50 -10.06 -0.92
CA GLU A 39 -20.91 -11.42 -0.55
C GLU A 39 -19.68 -12.29 -0.32
N LEU A 40 -19.34 -12.54 0.95
CA LEU A 40 -18.72 -13.76 1.50
C LEU A 40 -18.24 -13.48 2.93
N ASN A 41 -19.19 -13.43 3.85
CA ASN A 41 -18.96 -13.79 5.24
C ASN A 41 -20.15 -14.63 5.68
N ALA A 42 -20.13 -15.89 5.28
CA ALA A 42 -20.92 -16.93 5.91
C ALA A 42 -20.13 -18.24 5.83
N ASP A 43 -19.74 -18.70 7.02
CA ASP A 43 -19.45 -20.11 7.34
C ASP A 43 -18.04 -20.64 6.99
N LYS A 44 -17.15 -20.68 8.00
CA LYS A 44 -16.86 -21.94 8.74
C LYS A 44 -15.71 -21.75 9.74
N THR A 45 -16.05 -21.91 11.02
CA THR A 45 -15.16 -22.46 12.04
C THR A 45 -15.25 -23.99 12.02
N VAL A 46 -14.13 -24.69 12.21
CA VAL A 46 -13.91 -25.85 13.13
C VAL A 46 -12.57 -26.54 12.80
N VAL A 47 -11.61 -26.35 13.72
CA VAL A 47 -10.68 -27.30 14.39
C VAL A 47 -10.38 -28.67 13.73
N GLU A 48 -9.09 -29.05 13.61
CA GLU A 48 -8.47 -30.17 14.36
C GLU A 48 -6.93 -30.22 14.25
N GLU A 49 -6.29 -30.51 15.40
CA GLU A 49 -4.87 -30.77 15.64
C GLU A 49 -4.49 -32.19 15.19
N GLU A 50 -3.20 -32.43 14.91
CA GLU A 50 -2.54 -33.64 15.41
C GLU A 50 -1.02 -33.43 15.58
N ALA A 51 -0.55 -33.73 16.78
CA ALA A 51 0.84 -33.74 17.21
C ALA A 51 1.26 -35.18 17.53
N ILE A 52 2.52 -35.53 17.26
CA ILE A 52 3.19 -36.71 17.85
C ILE A 52 4.61 -36.29 18.29
N GLY A 53 4.85 -36.33 19.61
CA GLY A 53 6.19 -36.37 20.24
C GLY A 53 6.80 -37.78 20.15
N SER A 54 8.00 -38.12 20.64
CA SER A 54 8.87 -37.53 21.66
C SER A 54 10.21 -38.30 21.68
N ASP A 55 11.24 -37.71 22.30
CA ASP A 55 12.29 -38.35 23.14
C ASP A 55 13.31 -39.33 22.49
N ASP A 56 14.59 -39.46 22.91
CA ASP A 56 15.50 -38.85 23.89
C ASP A 56 16.90 -39.50 23.67
N LYS A 57 17.99 -38.75 23.95
CA LYS A 57 19.39 -39.16 24.33
C LYS A 57 20.15 -40.26 23.54
N SER A 58 21.48 -40.32 23.46
CA SER A 58 22.62 -39.54 23.95
C SER A 58 23.90 -40.12 23.32
N LEU A 59 24.92 -39.27 23.23
CA LEU A 59 26.36 -39.53 23.13
C LEU A 59 26.87 -40.91 23.61
N HIS A 60 27.84 -41.50 22.90
CA HIS A 60 29.23 -41.53 23.37
C HIS A 60 30.26 -42.05 22.35
N GLU A 61 31.31 -41.24 22.27
CA GLU A 61 32.70 -41.40 21.84
C GLU A 61 33.37 -42.71 22.32
N ASN A 62 34.13 -43.39 21.44
CA ASN A 62 35.57 -43.70 21.59
C ASN A 62 36.05 -44.75 20.58
N ARG A 63 37.21 -44.52 19.94
CA ARG A 63 38.03 -45.57 19.32
C ARG A 63 39.51 -45.32 19.63
N GLY A 64 40.02 -46.07 20.60
CA GLY A 64 41.44 -46.31 20.82
C GLY A 64 41.92 -47.53 20.03
N ALA A 65 43.21 -47.52 19.70
CA ALA A 65 43.90 -48.35 18.73
C ALA A 65 44.48 -49.67 19.29
N VAL A 66 44.99 -50.50 18.36
CA VAL A 66 46.32 -51.17 18.34
C VAL A 66 46.33 -52.70 18.08
N GLU A 67 47.16 -53.08 17.07
CA GLU A 67 47.86 -54.38 16.78
C GLU A 67 47.07 -55.60 16.27
N LYS A 68 47.58 -56.53 15.41
CA LYS A 68 48.95 -56.94 14.95
C LYS A 68 48.80 -57.79 13.65
N LYS A 69 49.62 -57.56 12.61
CA LYS A 69 50.69 -58.42 12.01
C LYS A 69 50.39 -59.84 11.50
N ASP A 70 50.77 -60.08 10.24
CA ASP A 70 51.72 -61.11 9.69
C ASP A 70 51.65 -61.08 8.14
N LYS A 71 52.56 -61.54 7.26
CA LYS A 71 54.01 -61.81 7.16
C LYS A 71 54.30 -62.32 5.72
N GLY A 72 55.55 -62.23 5.25
CA GLY A 72 56.13 -63.00 4.12
C GLY A 72 56.61 -62.11 2.96
N MET A 73 57.89 -61.91 2.59
CA MET A 73 59.21 -62.60 2.63
C MET A 73 59.63 -63.14 1.25
N SER A 74 60.76 -62.63 0.73
CA SER A 74 61.72 -63.39 -0.08
C SER A 74 63.10 -62.70 -0.05
N PRO A 75 64.20 -63.42 0.27
CA PRO A 75 65.58 -62.96 0.08
C PRO A 75 66.52 -64.04 -0.52
N TYR A 76 67.54 -63.64 -1.30
CA TYR A 76 68.78 -64.39 -1.62
C TYR A 76 69.78 -63.38 -2.24
N ASN A 77 71.12 -63.42 -2.15
CA ASN A 77 72.18 -64.25 -1.53
C ASN A 77 73.49 -63.42 -1.69
N TYR A 78 74.28 -63.15 -0.64
CA TYR A 78 75.56 -63.78 -0.21
C TYR A 78 76.82 -63.63 -1.11
N GLY A 79 77.93 -63.22 -0.48
CA GLY A 79 79.33 -63.44 -0.89
C GLY A 79 80.10 -62.16 -1.27
N SER A 80 80.70 -61.40 -0.32
CA SER A 80 82.09 -61.49 0.19
C SER A 80 83.19 -61.47 -0.89
N VAL A 81 84.09 -60.48 -0.90
CA VAL A 81 85.48 -60.52 -0.37
C VAL A 81 86.12 -59.12 -0.44
N GLU A 82 86.95 -58.83 0.56
CA GLU A 82 87.81 -57.67 0.86
C GLU A 82 88.55 -57.06 -0.36
N SER A 83 88.91 -55.77 -0.41
CA SER A 83 89.79 -55.09 0.54
C SER A 83 89.88 -53.57 0.28
N LYS A 84 90.39 -52.90 1.33
CA LYS A 84 90.53 -51.46 1.59
C LYS A 84 91.35 -50.71 0.52
N TYR A 85 91.07 -49.42 0.33
CA TYR A 85 91.93 -48.28 0.74
C TYR A 85 91.16 -46.94 0.68
N ALA A 86 91.20 -46.22 1.82
CA ALA A 86 91.11 -44.77 2.11
C ALA A 86 90.53 -43.78 1.05
N LYS A 87 89.77 -42.72 1.38
CA LYS A 87 89.99 -41.71 2.45
C LYS A 87 88.75 -40.78 2.55
N LYS A 88 88.47 -40.27 3.75
CA LYS A 88 87.42 -39.29 4.13
C LYS A 88 87.53 -37.93 3.41
N SER A 89 86.38 -37.29 3.15
CA SER A 89 86.09 -35.89 3.56
C SER A 89 84.59 -35.59 3.67
N LYS A 90 84.25 -34.64 4.54
CA LYS A 90 82.95 -34.32 5.16
C LYS A 90 82.17 -33.23 4.39
N ARG A 91 80.84 -33.26 4.61
CA ARG A 91 79.86 -32.14 4.75
C ARG A 91 79.36 -31.35 3.52
N SER A 92 78.06 -31.56 3.25
CA SER A 92 76.97 -30.58 3.17
C SER A 92 77.24 -29.20 2.54
N GLY A 93 76.69 -29.01 1.34
CA GLY A 93 76.35 -27.69 0.79
C GLY A 93 74.95 -27.75 0.20
N ILE A 94 73.98 -27.12 0.86
CA ILE A 94 72.67 -26.84 0.24
C ILE A 94 72.94 -25.78 -0.83
N SER A 95 72.74 -26.14 -2.09
CA SER A 95 72.96 -25.24 -3.23
C SER A 95 72.11 -23.96 -3.08
N LEU A 96 72.70 -22.78 -3.31
CA LEU A 96 72.06 -21.45 -3.22
C LEU A 96 70.72 -21.37 -3.98
N PHE A 97 70.53 -22.23 -4.97
CA PHE A 97 69.27 -22.40 -5.72
C PHE A 97 68.08 -22.82 -4.84
N TRP A 98 68.29 -23.69 -3.85
CA TRP A 98 67.24 -24.11 -2.90
C TRP A 98 66.85 -23.00 -1.92
N ILE A 99 67.80 -22.12 -1.58
CA ILE A 99 67.54 -20.95 -0.74
C ILE A 99 66.70 -19.93 -1.52
N LEU A 100 67.03 -19.69 -2.80
CA LEU A 100 66.26 -18.79 -3.67
C LEU A 100 64.81 -19.28 -3.88
N ILE A 101 64.62 -20.58 -4.12
CA ILE A 101 63.29 -21.20 -4.23
C ILE A 101 62.50 -21.06 -2.92
N GLY A 102 63.15 -21.30 -1.78
CA GLY A 102 62.54 -21.11 -0.47
C GLY A 102 62.07 -19.67 -0.23
N VAL A 103 62.87 -18.67 -0.64
CA VAL A 103 62.52 -17.24 -0.53
C VAL A 103 61.33 -16.89 -1.44
N ILE A 104 61.28 -17.39 -2.67
CA ILE A 104 60.14 -17.15 -3.58
C ILE A 104 58.85 -17.79 -3.04
N ILE A 105 58.94 -19.00 -2.48
CA ILE A 105 57.79 -19.66 -1.82
C ILE A 105 57.32 -18.86 -0.60
N LEU A 106 58.25 -18.33 0.21
CA LEU A 106 57.91 -17.50 1.37
C LEU A 106 57.26 -16.17 0.95
N ILE A 107 57.73 -15.54 -0.13
CA ILE A 107 57.11 -14.32 -0.68
C ILE A 107 55.72 -14.64 -1.25
N GLY A 108 55.57 -15.74 -1.98
CA GLY A 108 54.27 -16.20 -2.48
C GLY A 108 53.29 -16.52 -1.35
N ALA A 109 53.74 -17.23 -0.32
CA ALA A 109 52.96 -17.51 0.89
C ALA A 109 52.60 -16.23 1.65
N PHE A 110 53.52 -15.27 1.75
CA PHE A 110 53.28 -13.97 2.38
C PHE A 110 52.24 -13.16 1.60
N LEU A 111 52.29 -13.13 0.27
CA LEU A 111 51.30 -12.44 -0.56
C LEU A 111 49.92 -13.11 -0.50
N ILE A 112 49.87 -14.45 -0.51
CA ILE A 112 48.62 -15.21 -0.34
C ILE A 112 48.04 -14.99 1.05
N TYR A 113 48.87 -15.06 2.10
CA TYR A 113 48.46 -14.80 3.48
C TYR A 113 47.95 -13.37 3.66
N ASN A 114 48.69 -12.38 3.16
CA ASN A 114 48.30 -10.97 3.25
C ASN A 114 46.99 -10.71 2.51
N LYS A 115 46.83 -11.24 1.29
CA LYS A 115 45.58 -11.10 0.51
C LYS A 115 44.39 -11.78 1.18
N THR A 116 44.57 -12.99 1.70
CA THR A 116 43.47 -13.83 2.23
C THR A 116 43.07 -13.46 3.66
N ILE A 117 44.01 -13.05 4.52
CA ILE A 117 43.70 -12.67 5.91
C ILE A 117 43.12 -11.25 5.96
N HIS A 118 43.66 -10.31 5.18
CA HIS A 118 43.06 -8.98 5.10
C HIS A 118 41.66 -9.03 4.48
N SER A 119 41.42 -9.85 3.45
CA SER A 119 40.09 -9.97 2.85
C SER A 119 39.07 -10.51 3.84
N LYS A 120 39.40 -11.55 4.61
CA LYS A 120 38.49 -12.13 5.63
C LYS A 120 38.19 -11.16 6.77
N ALA A 121 39.18 -10.40 7.23
CA ALA A 121 38.97 -9.42 8.30
C ALA A 121 38.14 -8.21 7.83
N LEU A 122 38.26 -7.82 6.56
CA LEU A 122 37.43 -6.77 5.96
C LEU A 122 36.00 -7.25 5.74
N GLU A 123 35.83 -8.47 5.23
CA GLU A 123 34.53 -9.12 5.06
C GLU A 123 33.79 -9.25 6.39
N GLN A 124 34.45 -9.74 7.44
CA GLN A 124 33.81 -9.88 8.75
C GLN A 124 33.34 -8.53 9.30
N ARG A 125 34.13 -7.47 9.13
CA ARG A 125 33.72 -6.11 9.54
C ARG A 125 32.54 -5.60 8.73
N ALA A 126 32.52 -5.85 7.42
CA ALA A 126 31.41 -5.48 6.55
C ALA A 126 30.13 -6.24 6.94
N TRP A 127 30.25 -7.52 7.28
CA TRP A 127 29.15 -8.34 7.78
C TRP A 127 28.64 -7.84 9.14
N ASP A 128 29.53 -7.61 10.10
CA ASP A 128 29.16 -7.10 11.43
C ASP A 128 28.45 -5.74 11.31
N ALA A 129 28.89 -4.88 10.38
CA ALA A 129 28.22 -3.62 10.07
C ALA A 129 26.83 -3.83 9.47
N ALA A 130 26.68 -4.75 8.51
CA ALA A 130 25.39 -5.06 7.89
C ALA A 130 24.37 -5.62 8.89
N VAL A 131 24.79 -6.54 9.76
CA VAL A 131 23.94 -7.10 10.83
C VAL A 131 23.58 -6.04 11.87
N ASN A 132 24.52 -5.15 12.21
CA ASN A 132 24.28 -4.09 13.19
C ASN A 132 23.33 -3.01 12.66
N GLU A 133 23.47 -2.61 11.40
CA GLU A 133 22.56 -1.66 10.74
C GLU A 133 21.19 -2.31 10.43
N ASN A 134 21.19 -3.60 10.08
CA ASN A 134 20.03 -4.42 9.75
C ASN A 134 19.06 -3.73 8.79
N SER A 135 19.60 -3.13 7.73
CA SER A 135 18.86 -2.36 6.74
C SER A 135 19.02 -2.95 5.35
N VAL A 136 18.05 -2.67 4.46
CA VAL A 136 18.09 -3.13 3.06
C VAL A 136 19.37 -2.68 2.37
N SER A 137 19.79 -1.41 2.54
CA SER A 137 21.02 -0.88 1.94
C SER A 137 22.25 -1.61 2.46
N SER A 138 22.34 -1.84 3.78
CA SER A 138 23.51 -2.48 4.38
C SER A 138 23.73 -3.93 3.92
N TYR A 139 22.66 -4.71 3.76
CA TYR A 139 22.77 -6.06 3.21
C TYR A 139 23.09 -6.05 1.71
N LEU A 140 22.54 -5.10 0.94
CA LEU A 140 22.88 -4.94 -0.48
C LEU A 140 24.35 -4.55 -0.67
N ASP A 141 24.85 -3.60 0.12
CA ASP A 141 26.25 -3.17 0.10
C ASP A 141 27.20 -4.33 0.42
N TYR A 142 26.84 -5.19 1.38
CA TYR A 142 27.60 -6.40 1.69
C TYR A 142 27.60 -7.39 0.51
N ILE A 143 26.43 -7.69 -0.06
CA ILE A 143 26.25 -8.60 -1.21
C ILE A 143 27.05 -8.11 -2.42
N GLU A 144 27.07 -6.80 -2.70
CA GLU A 144 27.81 -6.21 -3.81
C GLU A 144 29.32 -6.23 -3.58
N SER A 145 29.77 -5.92 -2.36
CA SER A 145 31.20 -5.83 -2.03
C SER A 145 31.85 -7.20 -1.79
N HIS A 146 31.08 -8.21 -1.37
CA HIS A 146 31.56 -9.55 -1.02
C HIS A 146 30.67 -10.66 -1.65
N PRO A 147 30.64 -10.78 -2.99
CA PRO A 147 29.77 -11.74 -3.70
C PRO A 147 30.14 -13.21 -3.46
N ASP A 148 31.40 -13.49 -3.08
CA ASP A 148 31.89 -14.83 -2.70
C ASP A 148 32.09 -14.94 -1.17
N GLY A 149 31.47 -14.05 -0.39
CA GLY A 149 31.57 -14.00 1.06
C GLY A 149 30.91 -15.20 1.73
N ILE A 150 31.41 -15.59 2.90
CA ILE A 150 30.86 -16.69 3.71
C ILE A 150 29.44 -16.36 4.19
N HIS A 151 29.14 -15.09 4.45
CA HIS A 151 27.82 -14.64 4.92
C HIS A 151 26.91 -14.16 3.78
N PHE A 152 27.23 -14.47 2.52
CA PHE A 152 26.42 -14.05 1.37
C PHE A 152 24.97 -14.55 1.46
N ASP A 153 24.79 -15.86 1.72
CA ASP A 153 23.47 -16.47 1.84
C ASP A 153 22.68 -15.90 3.04
N ASP A 154 23.37 -15.62 4.15
CA ASP A 154 22.78 -15.02 5.35
C ASP A 154 22.33 -13.57 5.10
N ALA A 155 23.14 -12.79 4.38
CA ALA A 155 22.79 -11.44 3.95
C ALA A 155 21.57 -11.45 3.03
N GLN A 156 21.49 -12.41 2.09
CA GLN A 156 20.34 -12.56 1.21
C GLN A 156 19.07 -12.94 1.99
N ALA A 157 19.18 -13.86 2.96
CA ALA A 157 18.07 -14.24 3.81
C ALA A 157 17.58 -13.08 4.69
N GLY A 158 18.50 -12.31 5.27
CA GLY A 158 18.20 -11.10 6.04
C GLY A 158 17.47 -10.05 5.20
N LEU A 159 17.97 -9.78 3.99
CA LEU A 159 17.33 -8.89 3.03
C LEU A 159 15.91 -9.34 2.66
N MET A 160 15.73 -10.62 2.33
CA MET A 160 14.42 -11.18 1.99
C MET A 160 13.42 -11.04 3.14
N LYS A 161 13.86 -11.32 4.37
CA LYS A 161 13.03 -11.17 5.57
C LYS A 161 12.58 -9.72 5.79
N LEU A 162 13.48 -8.75 5.60
CA LEU A 162 13.11 -7.33 5.68
C LEU A 162 12.06 -6.95 4.62
N LYS A 163 12.23 -7.45 3.39
CA LYS A 163 11.29 -7.20 2.28
C LYS A 163 9.94 -7.87 2.50
N GLU A 164 9.91 -9.06 3.05
CA GLU A 164 8.67 -9.76 3.42
C GLU A 164 7.91 -9.00 4.52
N ASN A 165 8.61 -8.55 5.57
CA ASN A 165 7.99 -7.75 6.64
C ASN A 165 7.40 -6.42 6.12
N GLU A 166 8.10 -5.77 5.19
CA GLU A 166 7.63 -4.56 4.50
C GLU A 166 6.34 -4.86 3.71
N ALA A 167 6.31 -5.96 2.95
CA ALA A 167 5.16 -6.39 2.18
C ALA A 167 3.94 -6.72 3.07
N VAL A 168 4.14 -7.44 4.17
CA VAL A 168 3.07 -7.74 5.14
C VAL A 168 2.49 -6.47 5.75
N THR A 169 3.36 -5.50 6.08
CA THR A 169 2.91 -4.19 6.57
C THR A 169 2.04 -3.48 5.55
N TRP A 170 2.47 -3.43 4.28
CA TRP A 170 1.70 -2.83 3.20
C TRP A 170 0.35 -3.53 2.99
N GLU A 171 0.32 -4.86 2.98
CA GLU A 171 -0.89 -5.65 2.81
C GLU A 171 -1.99 -5.28 3.83
N ARG A 172 -1.59 -5.12 5.10
CA ARG A 172 -2.48 -4.64 6.17
C ARG A 172 -2.98 -3.22 5.92
N LEU A 173 -2.11 -2.33 5.44
CA LEU A 173 -2.43 -0.91 5.22
C LEU A 173 -3.40 -0.68 4.07
N LYS A 174 -3.51 -1.59 3.09
CA LYS A 174 -4.49 -1.47 1.99
C LYS A 174 -5.93 -1.32 2.48
N ALA A 175 -6.28 -1.95 3.60
CA ALA A 175 -7.60 -1.86 4.21
C ALA A 175 -7.71 -0.77 5.29
N SER A 176 -6.60 -0.12 5.64
CA SER A 176 -6.61 0.92 6.67
C SER A 176 -7.33 2.18 6.17
N GLU A 177 -8.08 2.80 7.08
CA GLU A 177 -8.67 4.13 6.92
C GLU A 177 -7.90 5.18 7.75
N ASN A 178 -6.84 4.75 8.44
CA ASN A 178 -6.06 5.62 9.32
C ASN A 178 -4.91 6.28 8.54
N LEU A 179 -5.06 7.56 8.25
CA LEU A 179 -4.06 8.37 7.55
C LEU A 179 -2.71 8.40 8.27
N GLU A 180 -2.69 8.39 9.61
CA GLU A 180 -1.43 8.42 10.38
C GLU A 180 -0.62 7.13 10.19
N GLU A 181 -1.28 5.98 10.08
CA GLU A 181 -0.59 4.72 9.82
C GLU A 181 0.07 4.71 8.43
N LEU A 182 -0.62 5.23 7.42
CA LEU A 182 -0.07 5.38 6.08
C LEU A 182 1.08 6.40 6.05
N ALA A 183 0.95 7.53 6.76
CA ALA A 183 2.01 8.53 6.89
C ALA A 183 3.22 8.02 7.72
N SER A 184 3.00 7.07 8.63
CA SER A 184 4.09 6.40 9.34
C SER A 184 4.88 5.49 8.40
N PHE A 185 4.19 4.78 7.48
CA PHE A 185 4.83 3.94 6.47
C PHE A 185 5.71 4.75 5.53
N THR A 186 5.24 5.91 5.04
CA THR A 186 6.02 6.76 4.13
C THR A 186 7.29 7.30 4.77
N ARG A 187 7.28 7.57 6.08
CA ARG A 187 8.47 7.97 6.85
C ARG A 187 9.42 6.80 7.11
N GLN A 188 8.89 5.61 7.37
CA GLN A 188 9.70 4.43 7.69
C GLN A 188 10.36 3.81 6.45
N TYR A 189 9.68 3.84 5.30
CA TYR A 189 10.12 3.18 4.07
C TYR A 189 10.18 4.16 2.89
N GLU A 190 10.99 5.21 3.00
CA GLU A 190 11.09 6.30 2.01
C GLU A 190 11.36 5.82 0.57
N ASN A 191 12.14 4.74 0.42
CA ASN A 191 12.49 4.13 -0.86
C ASN A 191 11.72 2.82 -1.16
N SER A 192 10.53 2.66 -0.56
CA SER A 192 9.69 1.48 -0.81
C SER A 192 9.16 1.44 -2.25
N PRO A 193 9.13 0.27 -2.92
CA PRO A 193 8.39 0.11 -4.17
C PRO A 193 6.88 0.35 -4.01
N TYR A 194 6.35 0.28 -2.79
CA TYR A 194 4.94 0.53 -2.48
C TYR A 194 4.61 2.02 -2.31
N MET A 195 5.60 2.93 -2.30
CA MET A 195 5.38 4.36 -2.10
C MET A 195 4.30 4.97 -3.01
N PRO A 196 4.27 4.70 -4.33
CA PRO A 196 3.21 5.24 -5.18
C PRO A 196 1.80 4.80 -4.75
N LEU A 197 1.66 3.54 -4.33
CA LEU A 197 0.39 2.96 -3.90
C LEU A 197 -0.08 3.55 -2.56
N VAL A 198 0.85 3.74 -1.63
CA VAL A 198 0.57 4.37 -0.33
C VAL A 198 0.14 5.82 -0.53
N ARG A 199 0.82 6.57 -1.40
CA ARG A 199 0.45 7.95 -1.74
C ARG A 199 -0.93 8.04 -2.39
N MET A 200 -1.23 7.15 -3.34
CA MET A 200 -2.57 7.06 -3.95
C MET A 200 -3.66 6.74 -2.92
N ARG A 201 -3.36 5.87 -1.95
CA ARG A 201 -4.28 5.54 -0.86
C ARG A 201 -4.51 6.73 0.07
N ILE A 202 -3.46 7.45 0.46
CA ILE A 202 -3.54 8.69 1.24
C ILE A 202 -4.40 9.71 0.49
N ASP A 203 -4.13 9.94 -0.79
CA ASP A 203 -4.88 10.85 -1.65
C ASP A 203 -6.39 10.54 -1.68
N SER A 204 -6.73 9.27 -1.93
CA SER A 204 -8.12 8.80 -1.96
C SER A 204 -8.83 8.95 -0.61
N LEU A 205 -8.14 8.69 0.50
CA LEU A 205 -8.72 8.88 1.84
C LEU A 205 -8.90 10.36 2.18
N SER A 206 -7.94 11.21 1.80
CA SER A 206 -8.04 12.67 1.96
C SER A 206 -9.22 13.23 1.14
N TRP A 207 -9.42 12.74 -0.09
CA TRP A 207 -10.58 13.10 -0.90
C TRP A 207 -11.90 12.66 -0.25
N MET A 208 -11.98 11.42 0.25
CA MET A 208 -13.17 10.93 0.97
C MET A 208 -13.45 11.75 2.23
N SER A 209 -12.41 12.19 2.94
CA SER A 209 -12.54 13.11 4.08
C SER A 209 -13.15 14.45 3.65
N ALA A 210 -12.65 15.03 2.55
CA ALA A 210 -13.20 16.28 1.99
C ALA A 210 -14.67 16.11 1.56
N LEU A 211 -15.04 15.00 0.94
CA LEU A 211 -16.45 14.69 0.61
C LEU A 211 -17.32 14.55 1.86
N LYS A 212 -16.79 13.99 2.94
CA LYS A 212 -17.51 13.80 4.21
C LYS A 212 -17.77 15.13 4.92
N LEU A 213 -16.78 16.02 4.94
CA LEU A 213 -16.91 17.38 5.49
C LEU A 213 -17.76 18.27 4.57
N ASN A 214 -17.62 18.09 3.26
CA ASN A 214 -18.36 18.75 2.20
C ASN A 214 -18.40 20.28 2.35
N SER A 215 -17.25 20.88 2.64
CA SER A 215 -17.10 22.31 2.90
C SER A 215 -16.04 22.95 2.02
N VAL A 216 -16.14 24.27 1.85
CA VAL A 216 -15.16 25.07 1.09
C VAL A 216 -13.75 24.87 1.65
N GLU A 217 -13.62 24.88 2.97
CA GLU A 217 -12.36 24.72 3.69
C GLU A 217 -11.75 23.35 3.37
N SER A 218 -12.54 22.28 3.44
CA SER A 218 -12.06 20.92 3.19
C SER A 218 -11.60 20.71 1.74
N TYR A 219 -12.30 21.30 0.77
CA TYR A 219 -11.87 21.24 -0.64
C TYR A 219 -10.64 22.13 -0.89
N SER A 220 -10.57 23.31 -0.25
CA SER A 220 -9.42 24.19 -0.35
C SER A 220 -8.16 23.55 0.24
N GLU A 221 -8.29 22.83 1.35
CA GLU A 221 -7.19 22.10 1.99
C GLU A 221 -6.67 21.00 1.06
N TYR A 222 -7.56 20.16 0.51
CA TYR A 222 -7.17 19.13 -0.47
C TYR A 222 -6.45 19.72 -1.69
N ILE A 223 -6.93 20.84 -2.23
CA ILE A 223 -6.29 21.54 -3.37
C ILE A 223 -4.90 22.05 -2.98
N SER A 224 -4.76 22.67 -1.81
CA SER A 224 -3.47 23.18 -1.30
C SER A 224 -2.47 22.04 -1.11
N ASP A 225 -2.89 20.94 -0.50
CA ASP A 225 -2.05 19.78 -0.26
C ASP A 225 -1.62 19.09 -1.55
N SER A 226 -2.51 19.07 -2.55
CA SER A 226 -2.19 18.58 -3.90
C SER A 226 -1.16 19.48 -4.59
N GLN A 227 -1.32 20.81 -4.52
CA GLN A 227 -0.40 21.76 -5.14
C GLN A 227 0.99 21.77 -4.49
N SER A 228 1.05 21.54 -3.18
CA SER A 228 2.33 21.42 -2.45
C SER A 228 3.05 20.09 -2.70
N GLY A 229 2.39 19.10 -3.32
CA GLY A 229 2.89 17.75 -3.51
C GLY A 229 2.83 16.87 -2.26
N SER A 230 2.14 17.31 -1.21
CA SER A 230 1.80 16.49 -0.04
C SER A 230 0.84 15.36 -0.43
N LEU A 231 -0.06 15.65 -1.37
CA LEU A 231 -0.95 14.68 -2.01
C LEU A 231 -0.59 14.51 -3.49
N ASN A 232 -0.99 13.39 -4.08
CA ASN A 232 -0.80 13.14 -5.51
C ASN A 232 -1.66 14.10 -6.36
N GLY A 233 -2.84 14.48 -5.84
CA GLY A 233 -3.78 15.39 -6.50
C GLY A 233 -4.67 14.71 -7.53
N ASP A 234 -4.97 13.41 -7.37
CA ASP A 234 -5.75 12.63 -8.34
C ASP A 234 -7.18 13.18 -8.50
N TYR A 235 -7.73 13.86 -7.48
CA TYR A 235 -9.07 14.46 -7.47
C TYR A 235 -9.05 16.00 -7.51
N MET A 236 -7.93 16.62 -7.94
CA MET A 236 -7.78 18.08 -7.90
C MET A 236 -8.83 18.81 -8.76
N TYR A 237 -9.24 18.23 -9.88
CA TYR A 237 -10.28 18.80 -10.74
C TYR A 237 -11.65 18.76 -10.06
N GLU A 238 -12.03 17.62 -9.49
CA GLU A 238 -13.27 17.41 -8.76
C GLU A 238 -13.35 18.31 -7.53
N ALA A 239 -12.27 18.39 -6.76
CA ALA A 239 -12.16 19.29 -5.60
C ALA A 239 -12.36 20.76 -6.02
N SER A 240 -11.73 21.19 -7.11
CA SER A 240 -11.87 22.56 -7.64
C SER A 240 -13.31 22.87 -8.03
N LYS A 241 -13.99 21.95 -8.73
CA LYS A 241 -15.41 22.13 -9.06
C LYS A 241 -16.30 22.25 -7.83
N ARG A 242 -16.04 21.45 -6.79
CA ARG A 242 -16.83 21.49 -5.55
C ARG A 242 -16.57 22.74 -4.75
N TYR A 243 -15.30 23.16 -4.68
CA TYR A 243 -14.92 24.45 -4.13
C TYR A 243 -15.70 25.59 -4.79
N GLU A 244 -15.70 25.65 -6.12
CA GLU A 244 -16.43 26.69 -6.87
C GLU A 244 -17.95 26.66 -6.61
N MET A 245 -18.55 25.47 -6.47
CA MET A 245 -19.97 25.34 -6.16
C MET A 245 -20.33 25.87 -4.76
N LEU A 246 -19.42 25.76 -3.79
CA LEU A 246 -19.68 26.10 -2.39
C LEU A 246 -19.04 27.41 -1.94
N PHE A 247 -18.27 28.08 -2.80
CA PHE A 247 -17.62 29.34 -2.49
C PHE A 247 -18.56 30.55 -2.71
N GLN A 248 -18.79 31.34 -1.67
CA GLN A 248 -19.57 32.58 -1.74
C GLN A 248 -18.73 33.72 -2.31
N SER A 249 -18.91 34.06 -3.59
CA SER A 249 -18.17 35.17 -4.20
C SER A 249 -18.85 36.54 -4.04
N THR A 250 -20.15 36.58 -3.72
CA THR A 250 -20.93 37.83 -3.63
C THR A 250 -21.34 38.16 -2.20
N PRO A 251 -21.55 39.44 -1.86
CA PRO A 251 -22.08 39.83 -0.57
C PRO A 251 -23.41 39.12 -0.27
N VAL A 252 -23.55 38.64 0.95
CA VAL A 252 -24.74 37.92 1.41
C VAL A 252 -25.69 38.90 2.09
N ASN A 253 -26.93 38.97 1.63
CA ASN A 253 -28.02 39.57 2.39
C ASN A 253 -28.52 38.56 3.44
N SER A 254 -28.49 38.94 4.71
CA SER A 254 -28.86 38.07 5.84
C SER A 254 -30.33 37.64 5.79
N THR A 255 -31.25 38.56 5.48
CA THR A 255 -32.69 38.26 5.44
C THR A 255 -33.02 37.30 4.30
N GLU A 256 -32.39 37.48 3.14
CA GLU A 256 -32.53 36.54 2.01
C GLU A 256 -31.95 35.17 2.39
N MET A 257 -30.77 35.13 3.00
CA MET A 257 -30.12 33.89 3.43
C MET A 257 -30.96 33.12 4.47
N ASP A 258 -31.53 33.81 5.46
CA ASP A 258 -32.40 33.20 6.48
C ASP A 258 -33.66 32.59 5.85
N SER A 259 -34.23 33.27 4.86
CA SER A 259 -35.41 32.78 4.11
C SER A 259 -35.08 31.55 3.27
N ILE A 260 -33.92 31.56 2.60
CA ILE A 260 -33.40 30.42 1.83
C ILE A 260 -33.14 29.23 2.77
N ARG A 261 -32.43 29.44 3.89
CA ARG A 261 -32.14 28.40 4.90
C ARG A 261 -33.42 27.78 5.45
N SER A 262 -34.42 28.61 5.78
CA SER A 262 -35.73 28.16 6.25
C SER A 262 -36.43 27.26 5.23
N THR A 263 -36.43 27.66 3.96
CA THR A 263 -37.04 26.89 2.86
C THR A 263 -36.30 25.58 2.62
N VAL A 264 -34.97 25.61 2.51
CA VAL A 264 -34.12 24.43 2.31
C VAL A 264 -34.33 23.43 3.46
N ASN A 265 -34.22 23.89 4.71
CA ASN A 265 -34.41 23.05 5.88
C ASN A 265 -35.82 22.45 5.92
N GLY A 266 -36.85 23.28 5.75
CA GLY A 266 -38.24 22.84 5.80
C GLY A 266 -38.57 21.83 4.70
N PHE A 267 -38.08 22.03 3.48
CA PHE A 267 -38.25 21.11 2.37
C PHE A 267 -37.60 19.75 2.66
N TYR A 268 -36.32 19.73 3.04
CA TYR A 268 -35.59 18.46 3.27
C TYR A 268 -36.06 17.71 4.53
N VAL A 269 -36.46 18.41 5.59
CA VAL A 269 -37.12 17.79 6.75
C VAL A 269 -38.44 17.14 6.31
N SER A 270 -39.24 17.86 5.52
CA SER A 270 -40.51 17.33 5.01
C SER A 270 -40.31 16.14 4.07
N LEU A 271 -39.28 16.16 3.23
CA LEU A 271 -38.92 15.06 2.34
C LEU A 271 -38.49 13.82 3.13
N SER A 272 -37.65 13.99 4.15
CA SER A 272 -37.19 12.89 5.02
C SER A 272 -38.33 12.27 5.83
N GLN A 273 -39.31 13.08 6.23
CA GLN A 273 -40.47 12.66 7.02
C GLN A 273 -41.68 12.25 6.18
N ILE A 274 -41.61 12.38 4.85
CA ILE A 274 -42.73 12.15 3.92
C ILE A 274 -43.95 12.99 4.34
N ASN A 275 -43.72 14.26 4.67
CA ASN A 275 -44.77 15.20 5.03
C ASN A 275 -45.31 15.88 3.76
N HIS A 276 -46.49 15.46 3.30
CA HIS A 276 -47.10 15.97 2.06
C HIS A 276 -47.27 17.48 2.12
N LYS A 277 -47.88 17.98 3.21
CA LYS A 277 -48.14 19.40 3.36
C LYS A 277 -46.84 20.19 3.41
N GLY A 278 -45.86 19.71 4.17
CA GLY A 278 -44.56 20.35 4.26
C GLY A 278 -43.87 20.45 2.90
N MET A 279 -43.80 19.37 2.12
CA MET A 279 -43.24 19.42 0.77
C MET A 279 -44.03 20.35 -0.16
N TYR A 280 -45.37 20.34 -0.05
CA TYR A 280 -46.25 21.18 -0.85
C TYR A 280 -46.03 22.67 -0.61
N ASP A 281 -45.83 23.08 0.65
CA ASP A 281 -45.70 24.48 1.05
C ASP A 281 -44.40 25.14 0.54
N TYR A 282 -43.35 24.37 0.26
CA TYR A 282 -42.05 24.90 -0.20
C TYR A 282 -41.84 24.82 -1.72
N LEU A 283 -42.72 24.12 -2.45
CA LEU A 283 -42.66 24.03 -3.92
C LEU A 283 -43.54 25.09 -4.57
N ALA A 284 -43.01 25.72 -5.62
CA ALA A 284 -43.80 26.60 -6.46
C ALA A 284 -44.90 25.80 -7.19
N PRO A 285 -45.99 26.45 -7.65
CA PRO A 285 -47.05 25.76 -8.38
C PRO A 285 -46.54 24.91 -9.57
N GLU A 286 -45.53 25.43 -10.28
CA GLU A 286 -44.82 24.75 -11.35
C GLU A 286 -43.33 24.62 -11.00
N VAL A 287 -42.81 23.39 -11.10
CA VAL A 287 -41.41 23.04 -10.85
C VAL A 287 -40.83 22.53 -12.17
N PHE A 288 -39.86 23.23 -12.73
CA PHE A 288 -39.31 22.93 -14.06
C PHE A 288 -38.40 21.69 -14.07
N ARG A 289 -37.79 21.36 -12.94
CA ARG A 289 -36.98 20.15 -12.76
C ARG A 289 -37.04 19.69 -11.31
N PHE A 290 -37.37 18.42 -11.11
CA PHE A 290 -37.36 17.77 -9.81
C PHE A 290 -36.48 16.52 -9.86
N PHE A 291 -35.23 16.69 -9.44
CA PHE A 291 -34.14 15.71 -9.57
C PHE A 291 -34.06 15.16 -11.01
N ASP A 292 -34.14 13.83 -11.15
CA ASP A 292 -34.09 13.14 -12.44
C ASP A 292 -35.49 12.90 -13.05
N SER A 293 -36.58 13.25 -12.34
CA SER A 293 -37.97 13.04 -12.78
C SER A 293 -38.48 14.10 -13.78
N GLY A 294 -37.72 15.16 -14.03
CA GLY A 294 -38.13 16.27 -14.89
C GLY A 294 -39.10 17.24 -14.22
N GLY A 295 -39.81 18.05 -15.02
CA GLY A 295 -40.70 19.11 -14.55
C GLY A 295 -42.16 18.68 -14.33
N SER A 296 -42.87 19.39 -13.45
CA SER A 296 -44.23 19.06 -13.02
C SER A 296 -44.88 20.16 -12.18
N THR A 297 -46.20 20.06 -11.98
CA THR A 297 -46.88 20.73 -10.87
C THR A 297 -46.47 20.13 -9.52
N ARG A 298 -46.52 20.96 -8.46
CA ARG A 298 -46.24 20.51 -7.09
C ARG A 298 -47.18 19.42 -6.60
N GLU A 299 -48.47 19.44 -6.98
CA GLU A 299 -49.46 18.42 -6.61
C GLU A 299 -49.04 17.03 -7.12
N ARG A 300 -48.58 16.96 -8.37
CA ARG A 300 -48.11 15.69 -8.95
C ARG A 300 -46.81 15.23 -8.29
N ILE A 301 -45.85 16.14 -8.04
CA ILE A 301 -44.59 15.80 -7.37
C ILE A 301 -44.85 15.22 -5.98
N THR A 302 -45.62 15.93 -5.14
CA THR A 302 -45.87 15.48 -3.77
C THR A 302 -46.70 14.20 -3.74
N GLY A 303 -47.62 14.01 -4.69
CA GLY A 303 -48.36 12.76 -4.89
C GLY A 303 -47.46 11.58 -5.26
N GLU A 304 -46.56 11.74 -6.23
CA GLU A 304 -45.63 10.70 -6.66
C GLU A 304 -44.64 10.31 -5.56
N LEU A 305 -44.16 11.28 -4.78
CA LEU A 305 -43.29 11.04 -3.63
C LEU A 305 -44.00 10.19 -2.55
N MET A 306 -45.30 10.44 -2.30
CA MET A 306 -46.09 9.63 -1.37
C MET A 306 -46.21 8.18 -1.82
N VAL A 307 -46.52 7.97 -3.11
CA VAL A 307 -46.64 6.63 -3.70
C VAL A 307 -45.29 5.91 -3.64
N THR A 308 -44.21 6.59 -4.02
CA THR A 308 -42.84 6.04 -3.98
C THR A 308 -42.44 5.67 -2.56
N ALA A 309 -42.69 6.55 -1.59
CA ALA A 309 -42.39 6.32 -0.17
C ALA A 309 -43.16 5.12 0.43
N ALA A 310 -44.36 4.83 -0.07
CA ALA A 310 -45.12 3.64 0.30
C ALA A 310 -44.53 2.36 -0.31
N GLN A 311 -43.91 2.43 -1.49
CA GLN A 311 -43.31 1.28 -2.18
C GLN A 311 -41.92 0.89 -1.63
N ILE A 312 -41.07 1.87 -1.31
CA ILE A 312 -39.66 1.62 -0.91
C ILE A 312 -39.48 1.15 0.55
N GLY A 313 -40.55 1.12 1.35
CA GLY A 313 -40.52 0.58 2.71
C GLY A 313 -39.46 1.24 3.60
N SER A 314 -38.52 0.46 4.13
CA SER A 314 -37.47 0.92 5.06
C SER A 314 -36.24 1.54 4.39
N ARG A 315 -36.07 1.43 3.05
CA ARG A 315 -34.93 1.99 2.30
C ARG A 315 -35.10 3.48 2.00
N ARG A 316 -35.58 4.25 2.98
CA ARG A 316 -35.86 5.68 2.82
C ARG A 316 -34.59 6.48 3.07
N PHE A 317 -34.33 7.42 2.18
CA PHE A 317 -33.29 8.40 2.43
C PHE A 317 -33.73 9.42 3.48
N SER A 318 -32.86 9.67 4.45
CA SER A 318 -32.85 10.86 5.27
C SER A 318 -31.91 11.88 4.62
N PHE A 319 -32.31 13.13 4.67
CA PHE A 319 -31.60 14.25 4.08
C PHE A 319 -31.25 15.26 5.17
N GLU A 320 -29.98 15.62 5.26
CA GLU A 320 -29.47 16.59 6.23
C GLU A 320 -28.68 17.67 5.47
N PRO A 321 -29.32 18.81 5.14
CA PRO A 321 -28.64 19.91 4.48
C PRO A 321 -27.72 20.64 5.45
N ASN A 322 -26.50 20.96 5.02
CA ASN A 322 -25.61 21.85 5.76
C ASN A 322 -26.03 23.31 5.52
N LEU A 323 -26.80 23.87 6.45
CA LEU A 323 -27.35 25.23 6.35
C LEU A 323 -26.29 26.33 6.41
N GLU A 324 -25.15 26.07 7.07
CA GLU A 324 -24.05 27.03 7.15
C GLU A 324 -23.23 27.07 5.86
N GLY A 325 -23.16 25.95 5.15
CA GLY A 325 -22.50 25.86 3.84
C GLY A 325 -23.35 26.28 2.65
N ILE A 326 -24.58 26.80 2.86
CA ILE A 326 -25.45 27.27 1.78
C ILE A 326 -24.83 28.49 1.11
N GLN A 327 -24.79 28.44 -0.23
CA GLN A 327 -24.45 29.59 -1.06
C GLN A 327 -25.60 29.97 -1.96
N TYR A 328 -25.71 31.26 -2.28
CA TYR A 328 -26.63 31.70 -3.32
C TYR A 328 -26.11 32.86 -4.15
N VAL A 329 -26.67 32.94 -5.35
CA VAL A 329 -26.56 34.08 -6.26
C VAL A 329 -27.97 34.53 -6.63
N ARG A 330 -28.23 35.83 -6.51
CA ARG A 330 -29.47 36.45 -6.97
C ARG A 330 -29.32 36.86 -8.44
N GLU A 331 -30.21 36.36 -9.28
CA GLU A 331 -30.26 36.70 -10.71
C GLU A 331 -30.96 38.04 -10.96
N SER A 332 -30.73 38.63 -12.14
CA SER A 332 -31.33 39.91 -12.54
C SER A 332 -32.86 39.88 -12.64
N ASN A 333 -33.43 38.70 -12.84
CA ASN A 333 -34.88 38.44 -12.86
C ASN A 333 -35.49 38.29 -11.44
N GLY A 334 -34.68 38.40 -10.38
CA GLY A 334 -35.11 38.27 -8.98
C GLY A 334 -35.09 36.85 -8.43
N LYS A 335 -34.76 35.83 -9.23
CA LYS A 335 -34.64 34.44 -8.79
C LYS A 335 -33.33 34.21 -8.03
N PHE A 336 -33.29 33.11 -7.28
CA PHE A 336 -32.10 32.68 -6.54
C PHE A 336 -31.60 31.35 -7.09
N LYS A 337 -30.30 31.26 -7.34
CA LYS A 337 -29.59 30.00 -7.56
C LYS A 337 -28.86 29.66 -6.27
N VAL A 338 -29.16 28.50 -5.71
CA VAL A 338 -28.72 28.09 -4.38
C VAL A 338 -27.99 26.76 -4.49
N ASN A 339 -26.80 26.68 -3.91
CA ASN A 339 -26.05 25.44 -3.74
C ASN A 339 -26.07 25.04 -2.27
N VAL A 340 -26.42 23.78 -2.00
CA VAL A 340 -26.59 23.25 -0.65
C VAL A 340 -25.73 21.99 -0.52
N PRO A 341 -24.67 22.00 0.32
CA PRO A 341 -23.99 20.76 0.68
C PRO A 341 -24.98 19.88 1.44
N LEU A 342 -25.09 18.62 1.01
CA LEU A 342 -26.14 17.71 1.46
C LEU A 342 -25.52 16.39 1.93
N PHE A 343 -25.91 15.99 3.13
CA PHE A 343 -25.62 14.66 3.64
C PHE A 343 -26.86 13.79 3.50
N LYS A 344 -26.68 12.57 3.00
CA LYS A 344 -27.76 11.59 2.87
C LYS A 344 -27.43 10.34 3.66
N SER A 345 -28.46 9.68 4.17
CA SER A 345 -28.31 8.36 4.79
C SER A 345 -29.56 7.53 4.58
N TYR A 346 -29.43 6.21 4.69
CA TYR A 346 -30.57 5.30 4.72
C TYR A 346 -30.25 4.11 5.61
N THR A 347 -31.28 3.44 6.11
CA THR A 347 -31.11 2.25 6.93
C THR A 347 -31.30 1.00 6.07
N GLU A 348 -30.29 0.13 6.06
CA GLU A 348 -30.36 -1.19 5.44
C GLU A 348 -29.95 -2.25 6.48
N ASN A 349 -30.82 -3.24 6.69
CA ASN A 349 -30.60 -4.32 7.66
C ASN A 349 -30.21 -3.84 9.07
N GLY A 350 -30.77 -2.71 9.52
CA GLY A 350 -30.48 -2.10 10.83
C GLY A 350 -29.17 -1.31 10.89
N THR A 351 -28.41 -1.25 9.79
CA THR A 351 -27.18 -0.45 9.68
C THR A 351 -27.47 0.83 8.90
N THR A 352 -27.02 1.97 9.42
CA THR A 352 -27.10 3.25 8.70
C THR A 352 -25.99 3.33 7.67
N VAL A 353 -26.35 3.43 6.40
CA VAL A 353 -25.44 3.70 5.30
C VAL A 353 -25.40 5.21 5.08
N ASN A 354 -24.19 5.77 5.11
CA ASN A 354 -23.94 7.20 4.93
C ASN A 354 -23.47 7.48 3.50
N LEU A 355 -24.02 8.53 2.90
CA LEU A 355 -23.75 8.96 1.53
C LEU A 355 -23.30 10.43 1.54
N PRO A 356 -21.99 10.68 1.72
CA PRO A 356 -21.44 12.02 1.81
C PRO A 356 -21.28 12.69 0.44
N GLY A 357 -21.01 14.00 0.44
CA GLY A 357 -20.51 14.72 -0.74
C GLY A 357 -21.52 15.04 -1.84
N TYR A 358 -22.82 14.97 -1.55
CA TYR A 358 -23.84 15.49 -2.47
C TYR A 358 -23.92 17.01 -2.36
N ILE A 359 -24.19 17.68 -3.48
CA ILE A 359 -24.50 19.10 -3.51
C ILE A 359 -25.82 19.25 -4.26
N ALA A 360 -26.83 19.80 -3.59
CA ALA A 360 -28.09 20.12 -4.23
C ALA A 360 -28.03 21.51 -4.86
N HIS A 361 -28.53 21.60 -6.08
CA HIS A 361 -28.67 22.82 -6.86
C HIS A 361 -30.16 23.16 -6.92
N ILE A 362 -30.54 24.25 -6.26
CA ILE A 362 -31.93 24.68 -6.11
C ILE A 362 -32.09 26.04 -6.78
N GLU A 363 -33.11 26.20 -7.60
CA GLU A 363 -33.57 27.51 -8.04
C GLU A 363 -34.86 27.89 -7.31
N MET A 364 -34.94 29.13 -6.84
CA MET A 364 -36.11 29.67 -6.14
C MET A 364 -36.64 30.93 -6.82
N ASN A 365 -37.96 31.17 -6.74
CA ASN A 365 -38.58 32.42 -7.16
C ASN A 365 -38.37 33.55 -6.12
N SER A 366 -38.94 34.73 -6.36
CA SER A 366 -38.84 35.88 -5.45
C SER A 366 -39.51 35.66 -4.10
N GLU A 367 -40.41 34.68 -4.02
CA GLU A 367 -41.13 34.27 -2.81
C GLU A 367 -40.42 33.13 -2.06
N PHE A 368 -39.21 32.75 -2.49
CA PHE A 368 -38.40 31.65 -1.96
C PHE A 368 -39.01 30.25 -2.17
N GLU A 369 -39.99 30.10 -3.06
CA GLU A 369 -40.52 28.79 -3.43
C GLU A 369 -39.59 28.10 -4.45
N ILE A 370 -39.39 26.79 -4.29
CA ILE A 370 -38.52 25.99 -5.14
C ILE A 370 -39.18 25.80 -6.51
N ILE A 371 -38.50 26.23 -7.57
CA ILE A 371 -38.92 26.09 -8.97
C ILE A 371 -38.08 25.06 -9.74
N SER A 372 -36.91 24.68 -9.21
CA SER A 372 -36.03 23.66 -9.81
C SER A 372 -35.13 23.08 -8.72
N ILE A 373 -34.89 21.78 -8.75
CA ILE A 373 -33.97 21.09 -7.86
C ILE A 373 -33.30 19.92 -8.58
N PHE A 374 -31.99 19.77 -8.44
CA PHE A 374 -31.23 18.59 -8.86
C PHE A 374 -29.94 18.48 -8.04
N GLU A 375 -29.14 17.43 -8.25
CA GLU A 375 -27.95 17.19 -7.44
C GLU A 375 -26.71 16.87 -8.28
N SER A 376 -25.57 17.30 -7.78
CA SER A 376 -24.26 16.78 -8.17
C SER A 376 -23.87 15.63 -7.24
N LYS A 377 -23.58 14.47 -7.82
CA LYS A 377 -23.14 13.26 -7.10
C LYS A 377 -21.66 13.35 -6.69
N PRO A 378 -21.25 12.71 -5.59
CA PRO A 378 -19.85 12.68 -5.14
C PRO A 378 -18.95 11.93 -6.12
N PHE A 379 -19.46 10.87 -6.77
CA PHE A 379 -18.76 10.10 -7.81
C PHE A 379 -19.73 9.45 -8.81
N PRO A 380 -19.25 8.99 -9.98
CA PRO A 380 -20.07 8.24 -10.93
C PRO A 380 -20.61 6.95 -10.31
N GLY A 381 -21.93 6.74 -10.36
CA GLY A 381 -22.56 5.54 -9.82
C GLY A 381 -22.99 5.61 -8.36
N SER A 382 -22.80 6.74 -7.65
CA SER A 382 -23.48 6.95 -6.37
C SER A 382 -25.01 6.88 -6.57
N PRO A 383 -25.77 6.33 -5.61
CA PRO A 383 -27.22 6.18 -5.73
C PRO A 383 -27.94 7.51 -5.98
#